data_AF-A0A7U0Q6R4-F1
#
_entry.id   AF-A0A7U0Q6R4-F1
#
_cell.length_a   1.000
_cell.length_b   1.000
_cell.length_c   1.000
_cell.angle_alpha   90.00
_cell.angle_beta   90.00
_cell.angle_gamma   90.00
#
_symmetry.space_group_name_H-M   'P 1'
#
loop_
_entity.id
_entity.type
_entity.pdbx_description
1 polymer ?
#
loop_
_entity_poly.entity_id
_entity_poly.type
_entity_poly.pdbx_seq_one_letter_code
_entity_poly.pdbx_strand_id
1 'polypeptide(L)'
;MKSITLLALLPLFGVGMARKHRLCACESSRGSAIDDSLTQSVVTKHSNGNFVYSTYFWPIDFGAPYAGKYIHAIDRPITVNGQTASDDGFIGGDEIEALCIQAGAPHSTCFNPNGASVGAGLSYRHCGPGSGGCWTKLASDTDGLGRPRKS
;
A
#
# COMPACT_ATOMS: atom_id res chain seq x y z
N MET A 1 25.40 52.60 10.84
CA MET A 1 25.29 51.59 9.75
C MET A 1 25.25 50.22 10.40
N LYS A 2 24.14 49.49 10.33
CA LYS A 2 24.02 48.12 10.85
C LYS A 2 23.74 47.20 9.66
N SER A 3 24.75 46.44 9.24
CA SER A 3 24.61 45.40 8.23
C SER A 3 24.03 44.15 8.90
N ILE A 4 22.81 43.77 8.53
CA ILE A 4 22.21 42.50 8.90
C ILE A 4 22.51 41.53 7.75
N THR A 5 23.51 40.68 7.94
CA THR A 5 23.82 39.59 7.00
C THR A 5 22.82 38.47 7.22
N LEU A 6 21.86 38.33 6.30
CA LEU A 6 20.92 37.20 6.28
C LEU A 6 21.66 35.97 5.72
N LEU A 7 22.06 35.03 6.58
CA LEU A 7 22.48 33.70 6.14
C LEU A 7 21.24 32.90 5.76
N ALA A 8 21.02 32.72 4.46
CA ALA A 8 20.03 31.80 3.93
C ALA A 8 20.47 30.36 4.22
N LEU A 9 19.90 29.74 5.25
CA LEU A 9 19.92 28.28 5.38
C LEU A 9 19.02 27.70 4.30
N LEU A 10 19.61 27.09 3.26
CA LEU A 10 18.88 26.13 2.43
C LEU A 10 18.75 24.82 3.21
N PRO A 11 17.54 24.39 3.62
CA PRO A 11 17.35 23.00 3.97
C PRO A 11 17.47 22.19 2.68
N LEU A 12 18.58 21.47 2.53
CA LEU A 12 18.69 20.33 1.63
C LEU A 12 17.69 19.28 2.12
N PHE A 13 16.44 19.39 1.67
CA PHE A 13 15.51 18.27 1.73
C PHE A 13 16.10 17.17 0.86
N GLY A 14 16.77 16.22 1.50
CA GLY A 14 17.08 14.94 0.88
C GLY A 14 15.75 14.30 0.49
N VAL A 15 15.38 14.41 -0.77
CA VAL A 15 14.41 13.50 -1.40
C VAL A 15 15.06 12.13 -1.41
N GLY A 16 14.97 11.43 -0.28
CA GLY A 16 15.24 10.01 -0.23
C GLY A 16 14.34 9.37 -1.27
N MET A 17 14.92 8.77 -2.31
CA MET A 17 14.16 7.99 -3.26
C MET A 17 13.69 6.73 -2.53
N ALA A 18 12.60 6.86 -1.76
CA ALA A 18 11.93 5.71 -1.17
C ALA A 18 11.64 4.73 -2.32
N ARG A 19 12.07 3.48 -2.15
CA ARG A 19 11.85 2.45 -3.17
C ARG A 19 10.34 2.32 -3.36
N LYS A 20 9.89 2.51 -4.61
CA LYS A 20 8.48 2.44 -4.98
C LYS A 20 8.08 0.99 -5.25
N HIS A 21 7.03 0.55 -4.57
CA HIS A 21 6.49 -0.79 -4.65
C HIS A 21 5.02 -0.76 -5.09
N ARG A 22 4.54 -1.84 -5.71
CA ARG A 22 3.11 -1.99 -6.06
C ARG A 22 2.34 -2.70 -4.97
N LEU A 23 2.98 -3.61 -4.26
CA LEU A 23 2.35 -4.48 -3.28
C LEU A 23 3.19 -4.52 -2.01
N CYS A 24 2.55 -4.33 -0.86
CA CYS A 24 3.18 -4.52 0.45
C CYS A 24 2.26 -5.26 1.42
N ALA A 25 2.83 -5.85 2.47
CA ALA A 25 2.10 -6.53 3.53
C ALA A 25 2.89 -6.51 4.83
N CYS A 26 2.21 -6.70 5.95
CA CYS A 26 2.86 -6.84 7.25
C CYS A 26 3.32 -8.28 7.47
N GLU A 27 4.54 -8.45 7.96
CA GLU A 27 5.09 -9.77 8.28
C GLU A 27 4.56 -10.28 9.63
N SER A 28 4.50 -11.59 9.77
CA SER A 28 4.17 -12.26 11.02
C SER A 28 5.37 -12.31 11.95
N SER A 29 5.14 -12.17 13.26
CA SER A 29 6.17 -12.42 14.28
C SER A 29 6.57 -13.90 14.39
N ARG A 30 5.82 -14.81 13.76
CA ARG A 30 6.03 -16.27 13.84
C ARG A 30 6.79 -16.88 12.65
N GLY A 31 7.56 -16.07 11.92
CA GLY A 31 8.43 -16.50 10.83
C GLY A 31 8.12 -15.81 9.50
N SER A 32 8.71 -16.34 8.42
CA SER A 32 8.60 -15.85 7.03
C SER A 32 7.20 -15.99 6.41
N ALA A 33 6.22 -15.30 6.98
CA ALA A 33 4.82 -15.34 6.57
C ALA A 33 4.17 -13.95 6.69
N ILE A 34 3.07 -13.74 5.97
CA ILE A 34 2.26 -12.52 6.06
C ILE A 34 1.28 -12.62 7.22
N ASP A 35 1.16 -11.55 8.01
CA ASP A 35 0.07 -11.38 8.97
C ASP A 35 -1.10 -10.64 8.31
N ASP A 36 -2.12 -11.41 7.93
CA ASP A 36 -3.29 -10.89 7.25
C ASP A 36 -4.06 -9.88 8.10
N SER A 37 -4.16 -10.14 9.41
CA SER A 37 -4.93 -9.29 10.32
C SER A 37 -4.28 -7.92 10.51
N LEU A 38 -2.96 -7.88 10.63
CA LEU A 38 -2.19 -6.65 10.75
C LEU A 38 -2.19 -5.88 9.42
N THR A 39 -2.07 -6.59 8.30
CA THR A 39 -2.15 -6.00 6.95
C THR A 39 -3.50 -5.32 6.72
N GLN A 40 -4.62 -5.94 7.12
CA GLN A 40 -5.95 -5.33 7.08
C GLN A 40 -6.09 -4.13 8.04
N SER A 41 -5.43 -4.19 9.21
CA SER A 41 -5.40 -3.08 10.17
C SER A 41 -4.75 -1.83 9.58
N VAL A 42 -3.69 -1.97 8.78
CA VAL A 42 -3.06 -0.84 8.08
C VAL A 42 -4.07 -0.08 7.22
N VAL A 43 -4.91 -0.79 6.47
CA VAL A 43 -5.95 -0.16 5.63
C VAL A 43 -7.04 0.52 6.47
N THR A 44 -7.56 -0.16 7.49
CA THR A 44 -8.72 0.33 8.25
C THR A 44 -8.37 1.42 9.27
N LYS A 45 -7.21 1.33 9.92
CA LYS A 45 -6.88 2.13 11.10
C LYS A 45 -5.72 3.11 10.88
N HIS A 46 -4.71 2.75 10.08
CA HIS A 46 -3.42 3.47 10.10
C HIS A 46 -3.14 4.32 8.84
N SER A 47 -3.76 4.02 7.70
CA SER A 47 -3.38 4.61 6.38
C SER A 47 -4.24 5.77 5.88
N ASN A 48 -5.16 6.30 6.69
CA ASN A 48 -6.15 7.30 6.27
C ASN A 48 -6.99 6.91 5.03
N GLY A 49 -7.03 5.62 4.66
CA GLY A 49 -7.79 5.13 3.52
C GLY A 49 -7.07 5.22 2.18
N ASN A 50 -5.77 5.51 2.14
CA ASN A 50 -4.98 5.61 0.91
C ASN A 50 -4.63 4.26 0.26
N PHE A 51 -4.88 3.16 0.97
CA PHE A 51 -4.58 1.82 0.48
C PHE A 51 -5.85 1.01 0.20
N VAL A 52 -5.71 0.10 -0.75
CA VAL A 52 -6.67 -0.95 -1.06
C VAL A 52 -6.08 -2.26 -0.56
N TYR A 53 -6.85 -2.97 0.25
CA TYR A 53 -6.56 -4.36 0.57
C TYR A 53 -7.15 -5.25 -0.51
N SER A 54 -6.37 -6.22 -1.02
CA SER A 54 -6.83 -7.24 -1.94
C SER A 54 -6.85 -8.62 -1.27
N THR A 55 -7.94 -9.35 -1.46
CA THR A 55 -8.07 -10.75 -1.03
C THR A 55 -7.32 -11.72 -1.94
N TYR A 56 -6.79 -11.26 -3.08
CA TYR A 56 -6.00 -12.10 -3.96
C TYR A 56 -4.74 -12.60 -3.26
N PHE A 57 -4.54 -13.92 -3.33
CA PHE A 57 -3.37 -14.56 -2.77
C PHE A 57 -2.25 -14.54 -3.80
N TRP A 58 -1.21 -13.76 -3.53
CA TRP A 58 0.00 -13.67 -4.36
C TRP A 58 0.94 -14.83 -4.04
N PRO A 59 1.24 -15.71 -5.01
CA PRO A 59 2.22 -16.77 -4.84
C PRO A 59 3.65 -16.23 -4.95
N ILE A 60 4.61 -16.94 -4.35
CA ILE A 60 6.04 -16.60 -4.43
C ILE A 60 6.52 -16.55 -5.89
N ASP A 61 6.03 -17.45 -6.73
CA ASP A 61 6.38 -17.51 -8.16
C ASP A 61 6.04 -16.23 -8.93
N PHE A 62 5.18 -15.36 -8.38
CA PHE A 62 4.83 -14.05 -8.93
C PHE A 62 5.73 -12.92 -8.43
N GLY A 63 6.81 -13.25 -7.74
CA GLY A 63 7.79 -12.32 -7.18
C GLY A 63 7.47 -11.86 -5.75
N ALA A 64 6.46 -12.46 -5.10
CA ALA A 64 6.14 -12.16 -3.71
C ALA A 64 7.23 -12.71 -2.77
N PRO A 65 7.78 -11.92 -1.84
CA PRO A 65 8.75 -12.41 -0.87
C PRO A 65 8.17 -13.53 0.02
N TYR A 66 6.89 -13.40 0.35
CA TYR A 66 6.12 -14.41 1.06
C TYR A 66 4.77 -14.61 0.36
N ALA A 67 4.27 -15.84 0.35
CA ALA A 67 2.95 -16.09 -0.21
C ALA A 67 1.87 -15.49 0.70
N GLY A 68 0.90 -14.76 0.14
CA GLY A 68 -0.18 -14.20 0.94
C GLY A 68 -0.91 -13.04 0.28
N LYS A 69 -1.66 -12.29 1.09
CA LYS A 69 -2.49 -11.17 0.64
C LYS A 69 -1.79 -9.85 0.91
N TYR A 70 -1.98 -8.91 0.02
CA TYR A 70 -1.21 -7.68 -0.04
C TYR A 70 -2.13 -6.46 -0.17
N ILE A 71 -1.61 -5.31 0.22
CA ILE A 71 -2.18 -4.00 -0.04
C ILE A 71 -1.49 -3.36 -1.24
N HIS A 72 -2.21 -2.52 -1.96
CA HIS A 72 -1.65 -1.59 -2.94
C HIS A 72 -2.19 -0.18 -2.70
N ALA A 73 -1.47 0.83 -3.21
CA ALA A 73 -1.93 2.21 -3.17
C ALA A 73 -3.10 2.45 -4.12
N ILE A 74 -3.98 3.38 -3.74
CA ILE A 74 -4.98 3.95 -4.64
C ILE A 74 -4.25 4.63 -5.81
N ASP A 75 -4.78 4.47 -7.02
CA ASP A 75 -4.24 5.10 -8.23
C ASP A 75 -5.23 6.18 -8.68
N ARG A 76 -4.90 7.43 -8.33
CA ARG A 76 -5.69 8.68 -8.50
C ARG A 76 -6.75 8.91 -7.43
N PRO A 77 -7.17 10.18 -7.21
CA PRO A 77 -8.17 10.50 -6.20
C PRO A 77 -9.45 9.68 -6.33
N ILE A 78 -9.95 9.21 -5.19
CA ILE A 78 -11.30 8.67 -5.03
C ILE A 78 -12.06 9.50 -4.00
N THR A 79 -13.36 9.70 -4.20
CA THR A 79 -14.23 10.34 -3.24
C THR A 79 -15.40 9.42 -2.94
N VAL A 80 -15.60 9.11 -1.66
CA VAL A 80 -16.72 8.29 -1.18
C VAL A 80 -17.34 9.02 0.02
N ASN A 81 -18.65 9.29 -0.05
CA ASN A 81 -19.40 9.97 1.01
C ASN A 81 -18.75 11.27 1.52
N GLY A 82 -18.16 12.06 0.61
CA GLY A 82 -17.51 13.34 0.95
C GLY A 82 -16.09 13.23 1.52
N GLN A 83 -15.56 12.01 1.71
CA GLN A 83 -14.16 11.79 2.08
C GLN A 83 -13.34 11.47 0.83
N THR A 84 -12.15 12.07 0.74
CA THR A 84 -11.24 11.88 -0.39
C THR A 84 -9.95 11.19 0.07
N ALA A 85 -9.57 10.13 -0.64
CA ALA A 85 -8.26 9.49 -0.54
C ALA A 85 -7.54 9.64 -1.88
N SER A 86 -6.22 9.84 -1.83
CA SER A 86 -5.41 10.04 -3.03
C SER A 86 -3.99 9.57 -2.80
N ASP A 87 -3.44 8.90 -3.80
CA ASP A 87 -2.06 8.45 -3.84
C ASP A 87 -1.59 8.39 -5.32
N ASP A 88 -0.29 8.20 -5.54
CA ASP A 88 0.34 8.11 -6.87
C ASP A 88 0.34 6.67 -7.44
N GLY A 89 -0.25 5.73 -6.70
CA GLY A 89 -0.37 4.32 -7.07
C GLY A 89 0.87 3.51 -6.75
N PHE A 90 1.83 4.08 -6.03
CA PHE A 90 3.01 3.39 -5.52
C PHE A 90 3.12 3.53 -4.01
N ILE A 91 3.57 2.46 -3.39
CA ILE A 91 3.82 2.41 -1.98
C ILE A 91 5.29 2.69 -1.71
N GLY A 92 5.59 3.61 -0.81
CA GLY A 92 6.92 3.74 -0.21
C GLY A 92 7.17 2.62 0.79
N GLY A 93 8.28 1.86 0.63
CA GLY A 93 8.59 0.75 1.54
C GLY A 93 8.69 1.20 3.01
N ASP A 94 9.37 2.31 3.26
CA ASP A 94 9.54 2.86 4.62
C ASP A 94 8.21 3.32 5.25
N GLU A 95 7.25 3.75 4.43
CA GLU A 95 5.92 4.15 4.91
C GLU A 95 5.15 2.94 5.44
N ILE A 96 5.14 1.83 4.68
CA ILE A 96 4.45 0.62 5.15
C ILE A 96 5.19 -0.03 6.30
N GLU A 97 6.53 0.02 6.33
CA GLU A 97 7.30 -0.46 7.49
C GLU A 97 6.81 0.23 8.76
N ALA A 98 6.74 1.56 8.76
CA ALA A 98 6.28 2.34 9.91
C ALA A 98 4.83 1.99 10.29
N LEU A 99 3.93 1.84 9.31
CA LEU A 99 2.52 1.50 9.55
C LEU A 99 2.32 0.06 10.05
N CYS A 100 3.10 -0.90 9.56
CA CYS A 100 3.08 -2.29 10.02
C CYS A 100 3.62 -2.40 11.45
N ILE A 101 4.71 -1.70 11.77
CA ILE A 101 5.22 -1.60 13.15
C ILE A 101 4.16 -0.97 14.05
N GLN A 102 3.49 0.10 13.60
CA GLN A 102 2.39 0.71 14.35
C GLN A 102 1.21 -0.24 14.58
N ALA A 103 0.94 -1.14 13.62
CA ALA A 103 -0.09 -2.18 13.77
C ALA A 103 0.36 -3.32 14.70
N GLY A 104 1.65 -3.44 15.01
CA GLY A 104 2.22 -4.48 15.89
C GLY A 104 2.99 -5.59 15.17
N ALA A 105 3.25 -5.45 13.87
CA ALA A 105 4.10 -6.36 13.12
C ALA A 105 5.58 -6.04 13.37
N PRO A 106 6.48 -7.03 13.29
CA PRO A 106 7.92 -6.77 13.39
C PRO A 106 8.47 -5.98 12.20
N HIS A 107 7.98 -6.29 11.00
CA HIS A 107 8.43 -5.75 9.72
C HIS A 107 7.30 -5.73 8.68
N SER A 108 7.57 -5.10 7.55
CA SER A 108 6.81 -5.17 6.32
C SER A 108 7.62 -5.82 5.21
N THR A 109 6.91 -6.34 4.22
CA THR A 109 7.51 -6.84 2.98
C THR A 109 6.84 -6.20 1.79
N CYS A 110 7.62 -5.89 0.75
CA CYS A 110 7.14 -5.17 -0.42
C CYS A 110 7.76 -5.72 -1.72
N PHE A 111 6.98 -5.73 -2.80
CA PHE A 111 7.45 -6.16 -4.10
C PHE A 111 6.73 -5.50 -5.28
N ASN A 112 7.31 -5.70 -6.46
CA ASN A 112 6.72 -5.33 -7.74
C ASN A 112 6.48 -6.61 -8.52
N PRO A 113 5.22 -7.05 -8.73
CA PRO A 113 4.94 -8.21 -9.55
C PRO A 113 5.43 -7.94 -10.97
N ASN A 114 6.24 -8.85 -11.51
CA ASN A 114 6.77 -8.71 -12.85
C ASN A 114 5.80 -9.35 -13.86
N GLY A 115 5.61 -8.71 -15.02
CA GLY A 115 4.65 -9.18 -16.02
C GLY A 115 4.98 -10.55 -16.62
N ALA A 116 6.25 -10.97 -16.58
CA ALA A 116 6.68 -12.28 -17.09
C ALA A 116 6.22 -13.43 -16.17
N SER A 117 6.24 -13.22 -14.85
CA SER A 117 5.82 -14.19 -13.84
C SER A 117 4.31 -14.30 -13.71
N VAL A 118 3.60 -13.21 -13.98
CA VAL A 118 2.17 -13.05 -13.65
C VAL A 118 1.24 -13.42 -14.81
N GLY A 119 1.78 -13.41 -16.04
CA GLY A 119 1.02 -13.70 -17.26
C GLY A 119 0.21 -12.50 -17.76
N ALA A 120 -0.24 -12.57 -19.02
CA ALA A 120 -1.04 -11.52 -19.63
C ALA A 120 -2.43 -11.45 -18.95
N GLY A 121 -2.77 -10.29 -18.40
CA GLY A 121 -4.12 -9.99 -17.88
C GLY A 121 -4.25 -9.97 -16.35
N LEU A 122 -3.25 -10.42 -15.59
CA LEU A 122 -3.26 -10.27 -14.13
C LEU A 122 -2.50 -9.01 -13.72
N SER A 123 -3.20 -8.11 -13.01
CA SER A 123 -2.69 -6.80 -12.57
C SER A 123 -2.38 -6.83 -11.08
N TYR A 124 -1.46 -5.99 -10.60
CA TYR A 124 -1.24 -5.80 -9.15
C TYR A 124 -2.52 -5.38 -8.41
N ARG A 125 -3.49 -4.80 -9.13
CA ARG A 125 -4.83 -4.39 -8.64
C ARG A 125 -5.85 -5.52 -8.60
N HIS A 126 -5.44 -6.76 -8.84
CA HIS A 126 -6.37 -7.88 -8.91
C HIS A 126 -7.00 -8.13 -7.54
N CYS A 127 -8.34 -8.20 -7.49
CA CYS A 127 -9.10 -8.28 -6.25
C CYS A 127 -9.33 -9.71 -5.73
N GLY A 128 -9.00 -10.72 -6.52
CA GLY A 128 -9.43 -12.08 -6.22
C GLY A 128 -10.93 -12.28 -6.49
N PRO A 129 -11.44 -13.50 -6.26
CA PRO A 129 -12.79 -13.88 -6.65
C PRO A 129 -13.87 -13.28 -5.72
N GLY A 130 -15.06 -13.03 -6.29
CA GLY A 130 -16.27 -12.65 -5.55
C GLY A 130 -16.47 -11.16 -5.27
N SER A 131 -17.58 -10.84 -4.58
CA SER A 131 -17.88 -9.52 -4.02
C SER A 131 -17.02 -9.27 -2.78
N GLY A 132 -16.39 -8.10 -2.67
CA GLY A 132 -15.51 -7.77 -1.52
C GLY A 132 -14.06 -8.20 -1.70
N GLY A 133 -13.66 -8.58 -2.92
CA GLY A 133 -12.29 -8.98 -3.22
C GLY A 133 -11.27 -7.84 -3.00
N CYS A 134 -11.68 -6.59 -3.20
CA CYS A 134 -10.88 -5.41 -2.82
C CYS A 134 -11.71 -4.48 -1.97
N TRP A 135 -11.09 -3.89 -0.95
CA TRP A 135 -11.75 -2.88 -0.12
C TRP A 135 -10.76 -1.85 0.42
N THR A 136 -11.29 -0.70 0.83
CA THR A 136 -10.55 0.39 1.47
C THR A 136 -11.23 0.76 2.78
N LYS A 137 -10.66 1.69 3.54
CA LYS A 137 -11.33 2.30 4.69
C LYS A 137 -12.67 2.94 4.32
N LEU A 138 -12.81 3.42 3.07
CA LEU A 138 -13.95 4.19 2.61
C LEU A 138 -15.05 3.32 1.98
N ALA A 139 -14.73 2.13 1.49
CA ALA A 139 -15.67 1.27 0.78
C ALA A 139 -15.33 -0.22 0.94
N SER A 140 -16.35 -1.03 1.25
CA SER A 140 -16.22 -2.48 1.50
C SER A 140 -16.17 -3.35 0.23
N ASP A 141 -16.47 -2.79 -0.95
CA ASP A 141 -16.32 -3.49 -2.24
C ASP A 141 -15.87 -2.51 -3.33
N THR A 142 -14.73 -2.79 -3.96
CA THR A 142 -14.07 -1.85 -4.88
C THR A 142 -13.53 -2.50 -6.15
N ASP A 143 -13.35 -1.70 -7.20
CA ASP A 143 -12.85 -2.09 -8.53
C ASP A 143 -11.34 -2.37 -8.60
N GLY A 144 -10.64 -2.47 -7.47
CA GLY A 144 -9.17 -2.56 -7.41
C GLY A 144 -8.46 -1.23 -7.65
N LEU A 145 -9.17 -0.12 -7.82
CA LEU A 145 -8.64 1.24 -7.72
C LEU A 145 -9.13 1.94 -6.45
N GLY A 146 -9.83 1.21 -5.59
CA GLY A 146 -10.48 1.74 -4.39
C GLY A 146 -11.83 2.41 -4.66
N ARG A 147 -12.30 2.47 -5.93
CA ARG A 147 -13.62 3.02 -6.23
C ARG A 147 -14.71 2.01 -5.91
N PRO A 148 -15.81 2.41 -5.24
CA PRO A 148 -16.92 1.50 -5.00
C PRO A 148 -17.43 0.87 -6.29
N ARG A 149 -17.60 -0.46 -6.32
CA ARG A 149 -18.36 -1.09 -7.40
C ARG A 149 -19.82 -0.67 -7.23
N LYS A 150 -20.49 -0.34 -8.33
CA LYS A 150 -21.94 -0.13 -8.27
C LYS A 150 -22.58 -1.48 -7.91
N SER A 151 -23.27 -1.52 -6.78
CA SER A 151 -24.19 -2.61 -6.40
C SER A 151 -25.33 -2.72 -7.39
#